data_AF-A0A3D6BUZ1-F1
#
_entry.id   AF-A0A3D6BUZ1-F1
#
_cell.length_a   1.000
_cell.length_b   1.000
_cell.length_c   1.000
_cell.angle_alpha   90.00
_cell.angle_beta   90.00
_cell.angle_gamma   90.00
#
_symmetry.space_group_name_H-M   'P 1'
#
loop_
_entity.id
_entity.type
_entity.pdbx_description
1 polymer ?
#
loop_
_entity_poly.entity_id
_entity_poly.type
_entity_poly.pdbx_seq_one_letter_code
_entity_poly.pdbx_strand_id
1 'polypeptide(L)'
;HRKELYIDKLGKTIKAHPDFMLVASFNPGYQKGFKELKPSTRQRFIALAFNYPNEKDEAEILIYETQIDASTAKKLVAIANKIRNLTELGLTETVSTRLLVDAAKLIHTGLGKRLAVRVAVVEPLTDDIEITEALSDLCDLMI
;
A
#
# COMPACT_ATOMS: atom_id res chain seq x y z
N HIS A 1 -33.98 -4.31 -1.03
CA HIS A 1 -33.60 -2.90 -0.74
C HIS A 1 -33.38 -2.20 -2.09
N ARG A 2 -34.03 -1.06 -2.32
CA ARG A 2 -34.37 -0.56 -3.67
C ARG A 2 -33.12 -0.23 -4.48
N LYS A 3 -32.86 -1.01 -5.55
CA LYS A 3 -31.80 -0.81 -6.56
C LYS A 3 -32.14 0.42 -7.41
N GLU A 4 -32.24 1.58 -6.79
CA GLU A 4 -32.71 2.83 -7.40
C GLU A 4 -31.86 4.01 -6.91
N LEU A 5 -31.55 4.93 -7.82
CA LEU A 5 -30.87 6.20 -7.54
C LEU A 5 -31.84 7.34 -7.81
N TYR A 6 -32.18 8.10 -6.77
CA TYR A 6 -32.93 9.35 -6.93
C TYR A 6 -31.95 10.51 -7.16
N ILE A 7 -32.24 11.32 -8.17
CA ILE A 7 -31.45 12.51 -8.54
C ILE A 7 -32.30 13.75 -8.29
N ASP A 8 -32.14 14.35 -7.11
CA ASP A 8 -32.94 15.48 -6.61
C ASP A 8 -33.03 16.63 -7.63
N LYS A 9 -31.89 17.03 -8.20
CA LYS A 9 -31.81 18.15 -9.16
C LYS A 9 -32.64 17.95 -10.43
N LEU A 10 -32.99 16.70 -10.75
CA LEU A 10 -33.76 16.34 -11.94
C LEU A 10 -35.17 15.87 -11.58
N GLY A 11 -35.49 15.67 -10.30
CA GLY A 11 -36.74 15.05 -9.87
C GLY A 11 -36.96 13.65 -10.44
N LYS A 12 -35.88 12.90 -10.71
CA LYS A 12 -35.93 11.61 -11.42
C LYS A 12 -35.37 10.48 -10.56
N THR A 13 -36.03 9.33 -10.62
CA THR A 13 -35.53 8.06 -10.08
C THR A 13 -35.07 7.16 -11.22
N ILE A 14 -33.83 6.67 -11.13
CA ILE A 14 -33.25 5.73 -12.07
C ILE A 14 -33.20 4.35 -11.41
N LYS A 15 -33.76 3.35 -12.08
CA LYS A 15 -33.60 1.95 -11.67
C LYS A 15 -32.22 1.46 -12.10
N ALA A 16 -31.44 0.93 -11.17
CA ALA A 16 -30.12 0.39 -11.48
C ALA A 16 -30.25 -0.82 -12.41
N HIS A 17 -29.35 -0.93 -13.37
CA HIS A 17 -29.26 -2.06 -14.29
C HIS A 17 -29.15 -3.39 -13.51
N PRO A 18 -29.69 -4.52 -14.01
CA PRO A 18 -29.55 -5.83 -13.36
C PRO A 18 -28.09 -6.15 -12.97
N ASP A 19 -27.15 -5.85 -13.87
CA ASP A 19 -25.70 -6.12 -13.71
C ASP A 19 -24.94 -5.03 -12.93
N PHE A 20 -25.62 -4.01 -12.43
CA PHE A 20 -24.96 -2.97 -11.64
C PHE A 20 -24.33 -3.56 -10.36
N MET A 21 -23.04 -3.27 -10.16
CA MET A 21 -22.26 -3.61 -8.98
C MET A 21 -21.53 -2.37 -8.45
N LEU A 22 -21.56 -2.20 -7.12
CA LEU A 22 -20.81 -1.16 -6.43
C LEU A 22 -19.64 -1.78 -5.68
N VAL A 23 -18.42 -1.35 -6.02
CA VAL A 23 -17.19 -1.71 -5.31
C VAL A 23 -16.59 -0.44 -4.72
N ALA A 24 -16.14 -0.52 -3.47
CA ALA A 24 -15.47 0.58 -2.77
C ALA A 24 -14.29 0.03 -1.97
N SER A 25 -13.22 0.82 -1.86
CA SER A 25 -12.05 0.54 -1.04
C SER A 25 -11.84 1.64 -0.01
N PHE A 26 -11.35 1.29 1.18
CA PHE A 26 -10.93 2.27 2.18
C PHE A 26 -9.76 1.70 2.99
N ASN A 27 -8.89 2.58 3.49
CA ASN A 27 -7.76 2.21 4.34
C ASN A 27 -8.14 2.47 5.81
N PRO A 28 -8.40 1.45 6.63
CA PRO A 28 -8.72 1.64 8.04
C PRO A 28 -7.56 2.32 8.78
N GLY A 29 -7.87 3.22 9.70
CA GLY A 29 -6.87 3.93 10.50
C GLY A 29 -6.16 5.10 9.80
N TYR A 30 -6.27 5.21 8.48
CA TYR A 30 -5.65 6.29 7.69
C TYR A 30 -6.31 7.65 7.93
N GLN A 31 -7.63 7.65 8.09
CA GLN A 31 -8.42 8.84 8.33
C GLN A 31 -8.97 8.82 9.76
N LYS A 32 -8.27 9.46 10.70
CA LYS A 32 -8.77 9.64 12.07
C LYS A 32 -9.90 10.69 12.08
N GLY A 33 -11.00 10.42 12.79
CA GLY A 33 -12.07 11.38 13.06
C GLY A 33 -13.25 11.34 12.07
N PHE A 34 -13.80 12.49 11.69
CA PHE A 34 -15.07 12.63 10.95
C PHE A 34 -15.11 12.01 9.54
N LYS A 35 -14.00 11.46 9.06
CA LYS A 35 -13.87 10.88 7.72
C LYS A 35 -14.00 9.35 7.71
N GLU A 36 -14.17 8.71 8.87
CA GLU A 36 -14.43 7.27 8.93
C GLU A 36 -15.80 6.90 8.33
N LEU A 37 -15.84 5.72 7.70
CA LEU A 37 -17.07 5.19 7.15
C LEU A 37 -18.04 4.85 8.28
N LYS A 38 -19.17 5.57 8.35
CA LYS A 38 -20.20 5.37 9.38
C LYS A 38 -20.62 3.89 9.46
N PRO A 39 -20.86 3.33 10.66
CA PRO A 39 -21.25 1.93 10.82
C PRO A 39 -22.46 1.52 9.96
N SER A 40 -23.45 2.41 9.82
CA SER A 40 -24.63 2.18 8.96
C SER A 40 -24.28 2.03 7.47
N THR A 41 -23.21 2.64 7.00
CA THR A 41 -22.73 2.47 5.62
C THR A 41 -21.96 1.16 5.50
N ARG A 42 -21.09 0.84 6.46
CA ARG A 42 -20.34 -0.44 6.50
C ARG A 42 -21.26 -1.66 6.49
N GLN A 43 -22.37 -1.62 7.24
CA GLN A 43 -23.36 -2.71 7.30
C GLN A 43 -24.14 -2.95 5.99
N ARG A 44 -23.88 -2.16 4.94
CA ARG A 44 -24.47 -2.34 3.60
C ARG A 44 -23.52 -3.00 2.59
N PHE A 45 -22.29 -3.32 3.01
CA PHE A 45 -21.28 -3.97 2.16
C PHE A 45 -20.92 -5.36 2.70
N ILE A 46 -20.56 -6.25 1.78
CA ILE A 46 -19.70 -7.39 2.09
C ILE A 46 -18.26 -6.85 2.06
N ALA A 47 -17.46 -7.18 3.07
CA ALA A 47 -16.10 -6.67 3.21
C ALA A 47 -15.06 -7.79 3.02
N LEU A 48 -14.01 -7.49 2.26
CA LEU A 48 -12.80 -8.29 2.14
C LEU A 48 -11.63 -7.47 2.69
N ALA A 49 -10.91 -8.02 3.67
CA ALA A 49 -9.72 -7.39 4.22
C ALA A 49 -8.49 -7.77 3.39
N PHE A 50 -7.68 -6.77 3.04
CA PHE A 50 -6.40 -6.96 2.36
C PHE A 50 -5.27 -6.64 3.33
N ASN A 51 -4.28 -7.51 3.36
CA ASN A 51 -3.01 -7.30 4.04
C ASN A 51 -1.89 -7.40 3.00
N TYR A 52 -0.67 -7.03 3.39
CA TYR A 52 0.49 -7.35 2.55
C TYR A 52 0.59 -8.86 2.34
N PRO A 53 1.02 -9.32 1.15
CA PRO A 53 1.21 -10.74 0.90
C PRO A 53 2.25 -11.34 1.85
N ASN A 54 2.27 -12.66 1.98
CA ASN A 54 3.38 -13.32 2.65
C ASN A 54 4.69 -13.12 1.85
N GLU A 55 5.82 -13.39 2.49
CA GLU A 55 7.14 -13.09 1.90
C GLU A 55 7.37 -13.73 0.54
N LYS A 56 6.90 -14.96 0.36
CA LYS A 56 7.08 -15.71 -0.87
C LYS A 56 6.26 -15.07 -1.99
N ASP A 57 4.97 -14.84 -1.75
CA ASP A 57 4.07 -14.28 -2.75
C ASP A 57 4.45 -12.83 -3.09
N GLU A 58 4.88 -12.03 -2.10
CA GLU A 58 5.33 -10.66 -2.36
C GLU A 58 6.61 -10.64 -3.21
N ALA A 59 7.56 -11.54 -2.95
CA ALA A 59 8.76 -11.65 -3.77
C ALA A 59 8.44 -12.10 -5.20
N GLU A 60 7.50 -13.04 -5.38
CA GLU A 60 7.02 -13.47 -6.70
C GLU A 60 6.36 -12.31 -7.47
N ILE A 61 5.56 -11.48 -6.79
CA ILE A 61 4.99 -10.26 -7.36
C ILE A 61 6.10 -9.33 -7.86
N LEU A 62 7.13 -9.07 -7.05
CA LEU A 62 8.24 -8.19 -7.47
C LEU A 62 8.96 -8.73 -8.70
N ILE A 63 9.28 -10.02 -8.72
CA ILE A 63 9.97 -10.66 -9.85
C ILE A 63 9.11 -10.53 -11.11
N TYR A 64 7.82 -10.82 -11.03
CA TYR A 64 6.91 -10.75 -12.18
C TYR A 64 6.76 -9.32 -12.71
N GLU A 65 6.52 -8.36 -11.81
CA GLU A 65 6.25 -6.96 -12.16
C GLU A 65 7.48 -6.20 -12.67
N THR A 66 8.69 -6.63 -12.29
CA THR A 66 9.91 -5.81 -12.48
C THR A 66 11.10 -6.54 -13.08
N GLN A 67 11.02 -7.87 -13.22
CA GLN A 67 12.09 -8.70 -13.79
C GLN A 67 13.43 -8.59 -13.03
N ILE A 68 13.38 -8.27 -11.74
CA ILE A 68 14.56 -8.35 -10.86
C ILE A 68 14.87 -9.81 -10.50
N ASP A 69 16.12 -10.07 -10.11
CA ASP A 69 16.51 -11.38 -9.64
C ASP A 69 15.87 -11.74 -8.28
N ALA A 70 15.69 -13.04 -8.04
CA ALA A 70 15.03 -13.55 -6.85
C ALA A 70 15.78 -13.22 -5.54
N SER A 71 17.10 -13.03 -5.57
CA SER A 71 17.86 -12.65 -4.36
C SER A 71 17.53 -11.21 -3.97
N THR A 72 17.50 -10.30 -4.94
CA THR A 72 17.11 -8.90 -4.73
C THR A 72 15.65 -8.79 -4.27
N ALA A 73 14.73 -9.53 -4.88
CA ALA A 73 13.32 -9.50 -4.48
C ALA A 73 13.13 -9.92 -3.01
N LYS A 74 13.78 -11.02 -2.60
CA LYS A 74 13.75 -11.48 -1.20
C LYS A 74 14.31 -10.46 -0.22
N LYS A 75 15.41 -9.77 -0.58
CA LYS A 75 15.99 -8.71 0.25
C LYS A 75 15.05 -7.52 0.41
N LEU A 76 14.41 -7.06 -0.68
CA LEU A 76 13.44 -5.97 -0.63
C LEU A 76 12.24 -6.31 0.27
N VAL A 77 11.71 -7.52 0.17
CA VAL A 77 10.62 -8.00 1.03
C VAL A 77 11.06 -8.11 2.49
N ALA A 78 12.28 -8.59 2.76
CA ALA A 78 12.82 -8.65 4.12
C ALA A 78 12.98 -7.25 4.74
N ILE A 79 13.45 -6.27 3.97
CA ILE A 79 13.50 -4.86 4.38
C ILE A 79 12.09 -4.36 4.71
N ALA A 80 11.11 -4.59 3.82
CA ALA A 80 9.73 -4.19 4.03
C ALA A 80 9.16 -4.75 5.33
N ASN A 81 9.34 -6.05 5.57
CA ASN A 81 8.88 -6.70 6.79
C ASN A 81 9.59 -6.19 8.04
N LYS A 82 10.88 -5.87 7.95
CA LYS A 82 11.58 -5.24 9.06
C LYS A 82 10.93 -3.89 9.40
N ILE A 83 10.70 -3.03 8.41
CA ILE A 83 10.10 -1.71 8.61
C ILE A 83 8.64 -1.81 9.09
N ARG A 84 7.85 -2.74 8.54
CA ARG A 84 6.46 -3.01 8.97
C ARG A 84 6.34 -3.41 10.44
N ASN A 85 7.40 -3.98 11.01
CA ASN A 85 7.45 -4.39 12.41
C ASN A 85 8.08 -3.32 13.33
N LEU A 86 8.50 -2.17 12.81
CA LEU A 86 9.02 -1.06 13.62
C LEU A 86 7.85 -0.20 14.15
N THR A 87 7.29 -0.60 15.28
CA THR A 87 6.19 0.13 15.94
C THR A 87 6.64 1.39 16.66
N GLU A 88 7.95 1.55 16.91
CA GLU A 88 8.51 2.60 17.78
C GLU A 88 8.88 3.88 17.03
N LEU A 89 9.06 3.83 15.72
CA LEU A 89 9.54 4.97 14.92
C LEU A 89 8.46 6.03 14.62
N GLY A 90 7.25 5.89 15.15
CA GLY A 90 6.19 6.89 14.97
C GLY A 90 5.74 7.10 13.51
N LEU A 91 6.07 6.16 12.60
CA LEU A 91 5.70 6.24 11.20
C LEU A 91 4.18 6.31 11.02
N THR A 92 3.72 7.27 10.23
CA THR A 92 2.30 7.48 9.91
C THR A 92 1.76 6.39 8.99
N GLU A 93 2.61 5.89 8.10
CA GLU A 93 2.36 4.80 7.16
C GLU A 93 3.53 3.80 7.18
N THR A 94 3.31 2.61 6.66
CA THR A 94 4.35 1.58 6.54
C THR A 94 4.67 1.27 5.08
N VAL A 95 5.72 0.48 4.85
CA VAL A 95 6.19 0.13 3.50
C VAL A 95 5.14 -0.68 2.75
N SER A 96 4.61 -0.07 1.70
CA SER A 96 3.68 -0.76 0.80
C SER A 96 4.42 -1.58 -0.27
N THR A 97 3.77 -2.62 -0.81
CA THR A 97 4.28 -3.39 -1.94
C THR A 97 4.59 -2.50 -3.16
N ARG A 98 3.88 -1.37 -3.32
CA ARG A 98 4.15 -0.40 -4.41
C ARG A 98 5.56 0.20 -4.30
N LEU A 99 5.96 0.60 -3.10
CA LEU A 99 7.31 1.15 -2.88
C LEU A 99 8.40 0.11 -3.21
N LEU A 100 8.13 -1.17 -2.93
CA LEU A 100 9.04 -2.26 -3.30
C LEU A 100 9.11 -2.46 -4.81
N VAL A 101 7.99 -2.36 -5.53
CA VAL A 101 7.95 -2.40 -7.00
C VAL A 101 8.75 -1.23 -7.58
N ASP A 102 8.62 -0.03 -7.02
CA ASP A 102 9.35 1.14 -7.48
C ASP A 102 10.86 1.01 -7.23
N ALA A 103 11.27 0.55 -6.03
CA ALA A 103 12.66 0.24 -5.73
C ALA A 103 13.23 -0.84 -6.67
N ALA A 104 12.47 -1.89 -6.92
CA ALA A 104 12.84 -2.97 -7.83
C ALA A 104 13.00 -2.48 -9.27
N LYS A 105 12.10 -1.62 -9.76
CA LYS A 105 12.22 -0.99 -11.09
C LYS A 105 13.50 -0.16 -11.20
N LEU A 106 13.81 0.67 -10.20
CA LEU A 106 15.04 1.45 -10.19
C LEU A 106 16.29 0.57 -10.24
N ILE A 107 16.33 -0.50 -9.45
CA ILE A 107 17.44 -1.48 -9.47
C ILE A 107 17.54 -2.14 -10.84
N HIS A 108 16.42 -2.55 -11.43
CA HIS A 108 16.39 -3.17 -12.76
C HIS A 108 16.96 -2.25 -13.84
N THR A 109 16.72 -0.94 -13.75
CA THR A 109 17.30 0.06 -14.68
C THR A 109 18.78 0.38 -14.43
N GLY A 110 19.39 -0.22 -13.39
CA GLY A 110 20.82 -0.06 -13.08
C GLY A 110 21.13 0.92 -11.95
N LEU A 111 20.13 1.46 -11.24
CA LEU A 111 20.39 2.27 -10.06
C LEU A 111 20.96 1.40 -8.93
N GLY A 112 21.96 1.92 -8.21
CA GLY A 112 22.56 1.21 -7.08
C GLY A 112 21.52 0.84 -6.02
N LYS A 113 21.57 -0.38 -5.50
CA LYS A 113 20.51 -0.95 -4.64
C LYS A 113 20.18 -0.11 -3.41
N ARG A 114 21.21 0.38 -2.71
CA ARG A 114 21.06 1.26 -1.54
C ARG A 114 20.35 2.56 -1.88
N LEU A 115 20.79 3.22 -2.95
CA LEU A 115 20.17 4.45 -3.42
C LEU A 115 18.72 4.22 -3.86
N ALA A 116 18.44 3.11 -4.57
CA ALA A 116 17.09 2.75 -4.99
C ALA A 116 16.16 2.52 -3.79
N VAL A 117 16.60 1.80 -2.77
CA VAL A 117 15.81 1.60 -1.54
C VAL A 117 15.60 2.92 -0.81
N ARG A 118 16.65 3.75 -0.67
CA ARG A 118 16.52 5.05 -0.02
C ARG A 118 15.43 5.91 -0.69
N VAL A 119 15.53 6.13 -2.00
CA VAL A 119 14.64 7.07 -2.69
C VAL A 119 13.22 6.54 -2.90
N ALA A 120 13.05 5.22 -3.08
CA ALA A 120 11.74 4.64 -3.34
C ALA A 120 11.04 4.08 -2.10
N VAL A 121 11.77 3.79 -1.03
CA VAL A 121 11.21 3.20 0.20
C VAL A 121 11.35 4.14 1.38
N VAL A 122 12.52 4.70 1.65
CA VAL A 122 12.76 5.45 2.90
C VAL A 122 12.20 6.87 2.81
N GLU A 123 12.62 7.66 1.83
CA GLU A 123 12.22 9.07 1.66
C GLU A 123 10.68 9.25 1.57
N PRO A 124 9.89 8.34 0.97
CA PRO A 124 8.43 8.46 0.98
C PRO A 124 7.74 8.20 2.33
N LEU A 125 8.42 7.59 3.31
CA LEU A 125 7.79 7.22 4.59
C LEU A 125 7.76 8.36 5.59
N THR A 126 8.69 9.31 5.49
CA THR A 126 8.88 10.36 6.49
C THR A 126 9.72 11.50 5.93
N ASP A 127 9.40 12.73 6.36
CA ASP A 127 10.23 13.92 6.14
C ASP A 127 11.18 14.19 7.32
N ASP A 128 11.11 13.38 8.38
CA ASP A 128 11.99 13.48 9.55
C ASP A 128 13.38 12.94 9.21
N ILE A 129 14.40 13.78 9.39
CA ILE A 129 15.79 13.48 9.03
C ILE A 129 16.36 12.35 9.88
N GLU A 130 16.10 12.33 11.19
CA GLU A 130 16.64 11.32 12.10
C GLU A 130 16.04 9.94 11.79
N ILE A 131 14.74 9.89 11.52
CA ILE A 131 14.05 8.65 11.13
C ILE A 131 14.55 8.18 9.74
N THR A 132 14.74 9.12 8.80
CA THR A 132 15.27 8.82 7.46
C THR A 132 16.65 8.21 7.51
N GLU A 133 17.56 8.77 8.32
CA GLU A 133 18.91 8.25 8.50
C GLU A 133 18.88 6.86 9.15
N ALA A 134 18.13 6.69 10.24
CA ALA A 134 18.00 5.40 10.91
C ALA A 134 17.44 4.29 10.00
N LEU A 135 16.42 4.61 9.20
CA LEU A 135 15.87 3.67 8.22
C LEU A 135 16.84 3.38 7.08
N SER A 136 17.60 4.38 6.63
CA SER A 136 18.62 4.20 5.59
C SER A 136 19.73 3.27 6.06
N ASP A 137 20.26 3.48 7.27
CA ASP A 137 21.29 2.63 7.88
C ASP A 137 20.80 1.18 8.03
N LEU A 138 19.56 1.01 8.49
CA LEU A 138 18.92 -0.30 8.58
C LEU A 138 18.86 -1.00 7.21
N CYS A 139 18.44 -0.29 6.17
CA CYS A 139 18.32 -0.84 4.82
C CYS A 139 19.69 -1.19 4.20
N ASP A 140 20.71 -0.35 4.42
CA ASP A 140 22.05 -0.49 3.86
C ASP A 140 22.78 -1.76 4.35
N LEU A 141 22.44 -2.24 5.56
CA LEU A 141 22.94 -3.48 6.12
C LEU A 141 22.30 -4.73 5.47
N MET A 142 21.16 -4.56 4.78
CA MET A 142 20.34 -5.66 4.28
C MET A 142 20.46 -5.87 2.76
N ILE A 143 20.92 -4.87 1.98
CA ILE A 143 20.90 -4.92 0.52
C ILE A 143 22.24 -4.84 -0.21
#